data_AF-A0A7G9XN79-F1
#
_entry.id   AF-A0A7G9XN79-F1
#
_cell.length_a   1.000
_cell.length_b   1.000
_cell.length_c   1.000
_cell.angle_alpha   90.00
_cell.angle_beta   90.00
_cell.angle_gamma   90.00
#
_symmetry.space_group_name_H-M   'P 1'
#
loop_
_entity.id
_entity.type
_entity.pdbx_description
1 polymer ?
#
loop_
_entity_poly.entity_id
_entity_poly.type
_entity_poly.pdbx_seq_one_letter_code
_entity_poly.pdbx_strand_id
1 'polypeptide(L)'
;MIAVTAIRAISATVPAGVRERYREEWLADAAGSRELGVSPWSVVGGALGVAVGLDREDPLLSGTPPRRLAFRRLRVALAAITTTLLLLAFGVMWGVWPQADSVAGRVLLVLVLVGTAIGLIALVGVLRARLRSRGRRRWGAADVAVAATLPLALAATLLVPFVSAPLVLGGLIALLVVIVVEDPRPQQTPLRRLPAAGLAALSGVGILAALAGSLLHIYVWNPLARLPGMSLDEIYAGLDAAHELPSPIVPVAWAALWCLATLALVVLAALPFLGIRRFATARRIAGIGILGVALVTGGSWFVGFGMGMGMADAFATSGGDAAASGPVLAVVGLGYLVAAVLVGLLPARMRVVAAEAG
;
A
#
# COMPACT_ATOMS: atom_id res chain seq x y z
N MET A 1 32.36 -22.32 1.26
CA MET A 1 31.13 -21.86 1.96
C MET A 1 30.51 -20.62 1.33
N ILE A 2 31.25 -19.53 1.08
CA ILE A 2 30.68 -18.28 0.52
C ILE A 2 30.00 -18.50 -0.85
N ALA A 3 30.63 -19.22 -1.78
CA ALA A 3 30.06 -19.51 -3.10
C ALA A 3 28.74 -20.31 -3.01
N VAL A 4 28.63 -21.26 -2.08
CA VAL A 4 27.39 -22.03 -1.84
C VAL A 4 26.27 -21.12 -1.34
N THR A 5 26.57 -20.19 -0.43
CA THR A 5 25.60 -19.20 0.04
C THR A 5 25.16 -18.28 -1.09
N ALA A 6 26.09 -17.83 -1.93
CA ALA A 6 25.80 -17.01 -3.10
C ALA A 6 24.88 -17.75 -4.09
N ILE A 7 25.15 -19.01 -4.41
CA ILE A 7 24.31 -19.83 -5.30
C ILE A 7 22.90 -20.01 -4.71
N ARG A 8 22.77 -20.24 -3.40
CA ARG A 8 21.47 -20.30 -2.73
C ARG A 8 20.71 -18.97 -2.84
N ALA A 9 21.40 -17.84 -2.71
CA ALA A 9 20.80 -16.53 -2.89
C ALA A 9 20.37 -16.28 -4.34
N ILE A 10 21.22 -16.61 -5.32
CA ILE A 10 20.94 -16.44 -6.76
C ILE A 10 19.76 -17.31 -7.18
N SER A 11 19.76 -18.60 -6.81
CA SER A 11 18.65 -19.52 -7.11
C SER A 11 17.33 -19.07 -6.49
N ALA A 12 17.33 -18.42 -5.32
CA ALA A 12 16.11 -17.83 -4.77
C ALA A 12 15.48 -16.75 -5.68
N THR A 13 16.26 -16.12 -6.58
CA THR A 13 15.79 -15.12 -7.56
C THR A 13 15.22 -15.72 -8.86
N VAL A 14 15.43 -17.02 -9.07
CA VAL A 14 14.99 -17.78 -10.24
C VAL A 14 13.48 -18.12 -10.11
N PRO A 15 12.73 -18.23 -11.24
CA PRO A 15 11.32 -18.63 -11.22
C PRO A 15 11.09 -19.94 -10.47
N ALA A 16 9.99 -19.99 -9.71
CA ALA A 16 9.73 -21.10 -8.80
C ALA A 16 9.66 -22.48 -9.50
N GLY A 17 9.21 -22.53 -10.75
CA GLY A 17 9.09 -23.77 -11.52
C GLY A 17 10.43 -24.45 -11.85
N VAL A 18 11.51 -23.69 -11.94
CA VAL A 18 12.86 -24.19 -12.28
C VAL A 18 13.88 -23.96 -11.18
N ARG A 19 13.47 -23.34 -10.06
CA ARG A 19 14.36 -22.94 -8.98
C ARG A 19 15.14 -24.10 -8.39
N GLU A 20 14.46 -25.18 -7.99
CA GLU A 20 15.12 -26.27 -7.28
C GLU A 20 16.07 -27.02 -8.21
N ARG A 21 15.63 -27.25 -9.47
CA ARG A 21 16.49 -27.79 -10.52
C ARG A 21 17.77 -26.97 -10.70
N TYR A 22 17.68 -25.67 -10.95
CA TYR A 22 18.88 -24.82 -11.11
C TYR A 22 19.73 -24.76 -9.84
N ARG A 23 19.10 -24.76 -8.66
CA ARG A 23 19.82 -24.79 -7.40
C ARG A 23 20.64 -26.07 -7.25
N GLU A 24 20.05 -27.22 -7.54
CA GLU A 24 20.72 -28.52 -7.50
C GLU A 24 21.85 -28.58 -8.52
N GLU A 25 21.58 -28.20 -9.78
CA GLU A 25 22.58 -28.14 -10.86
C GLU A 25 23.77 -27.24 -10.47
N TRP A 26 23.53 -26.01 -10.05
CA TRP A 26 24.61 -25.07 -9.69
C TRP A 26 25.39 -25.47 -8.44
N LEU A 27 24.73 -26.13 -7.47
CA LEU A 27 25.42 -26.64 -6.29
C LEU A 27 26.29 -27.85 -6.63
N ALA A 28 25.83 -28.72 -7.54
CA ALA A 28 26.63 -29.82 -8.07
C ALA A 28 27.84 -29.29 -8.86
N ASP A 29 27.64 -28.31 -9.74
CA ASP A 29 28.71 -27.66 -10.50
C ASP A 29 29.75 -27.00 -9.57
N ALA A 30 29.29 -26.31 -8.52
CA ALA A 30 30.18 -25.70 -7.55
C ALA A 30 30.97 -26.73 -6.74
N ALA A 31 30.38 -27.89 -6.44
CA ALA A 31 31.08 -28.99 -5.77
C ALA A 31 32.16 -29.61 -6.67
N GLY A 32 31.83 -29.88 -7.94
CA GLY A 32 32.77 -30.45 -8.93
C GLY A 32 33.82 -29.47 -9.48
N SER A 33 33.61 -28.16 -9.31
CA SER A 33 34.50 -27.12 -9.88
C SER A 33 35.98 -27.28 -9.51
N ARG A 34 36.28 -27.76 -8.30
CA ARG A 34 37.67 -27.96 -7.83
C ARG A 34 38.39 -29.09 -8.55
N GLU A 35 37.69 -30.17 -8.87
CA GLU A 35 38.25 -31.33 -9.58
C GLU A 35 38.58 -30.96 -11.03
N LEU A 36 37.84 -30.01 -11.60
CA LEU A 36 38.03 -29.49 -12.94
C LEU A 36 39.03 -28.31 -13.01
N GLY A 37 39.63 -27.91 -11.88
CA GLY A 37 40.53 -26.75 -11.82
C GLY A 37 39.85 -25.39 -12.07
N VAL A 38 38.51 -25.34 -11.98
CA VAL A 38 37.72 -24.12 -12.20
C VAL A 38 37.45 -23.43 -10.86
N SER A 39 37.54 -22.10 -10.84
CA SER A 39 37.17 -21.33 -9.65
C SER A 39 35.66 -21.46 -9.35
N PRO A 40 35.25 -21.75 -8.10
CA PRO A 40 33.84 -21.75 -7.70
C PRO A 40 33.13 -20.41 -7.98
N TRP A 41 33.88 -19.31 -8.06
CA TRP A 41 33.33 -17.99 -8.40
C TRP A 41 32.93 -17.86 -9.86
N SER A 42 33.54 -18.62 -10.76
CA SER A 42 33.12 -18.70 -12.16
C SER A 42 31.73 -19.35 -12.26
N VAL A 43 31.45 -20.36 -11.44
CA VAL A 43 30.11 -20.98 -11.33
C VAL A 43 29.09 -19.97 -10.80
N VAL A 44 29.45 -19.19 -9.76
CA VAL A 44 28.59 -18.11 -9.25
C VAL A 44 28.29 -17.07 -10.32
N GLY A 45 29.31 -16.65 -11.09
CA GLY A 45 29.16 -15.71 -12.19
C GLY A 45 28.26 -16.25 -13.31
N GLY A 46 28.44 -17.52 -13.69
CA GLY A 46 27.59 -18.22 -14.66
C GLY A 46 26.14 -18.32 -14.18
N ALA A 47 25.93 -18.75 -12.93
CA ALA A 47 24.61 -18.81 -12.31
C ALA A 47 23.93 -17.44 -12.28
N LEU A 48 24.67 -16.38 -11.96
CA LEU A 48 24.16 -15.01 -11.99
C LEU A 48 23.79 -14.58 -13.43
N GLY A 49 24.65 -14.85 -14.40
CA GLY A 49 24.39 -14.55 -15.81
C GLY A 49 23.13 -15.24 -16.32
N VAL A 50 22.96 -16.52 -16.03
CA VAL A 50 21.72 -17.27 -16.33
C VAL A 50 20.53 -16.66 -15.58
N ALA A 51 20.65 -16.40 -14.27
CA ALA A 51 19.56 -15.80 -13.49
C ALA A 51 19.12 -14.42 -13.99
N VAL A 52 20.03 -13.62 -14.55
CA VAL A 52 19.73 -12.32 -15.16
C VAL A 52 19.12 -12.50 -16.55
N GLY A 53 19.65 -13.41 -17.37
CA GLY A 53 19.22 -13.66 -18.74
C GLY A 53 17.94 -14.50 -18.89
N LEU A 54 17.53 -15.22 -17.84
CA LEU A 54 16.32 -16.04 -17.85
C LEU A 54 15.09 -15.19 -18.18
N ASP A 55 14.34 -15.62 -19.19
CA ASP A 55 13.07 -15.02 -19.54
C ASP A 55 12.02 -15.35 -18.47
N ARG A 56 11.95 -14.50 -17.45
CA ARG A 56 10.98 -14.63 -16.34
C ARG A 56 9.53 -14.50 -16.80
N GLU A 57 9.30 -14.20 -18.07
CA GLU A 57 7.98 -14.07 -18.67
C GLU A 57 7.61 -15.28 -19.53
N ASP A 58 8.51 -16.27 -19.67
CA ASP A 58 8.19 -17.54 -20.31
C ASP A 58 7.27 -18.36 -19.38
N PRO A 59 6.05 -18.71 -19.83
CA PRO A 59 5.15 -19.60 -19.11
C PRO A 59 5.78 -20.96 -18.76
N LEU A 60 6.66 -21.47 -19.64
CA LEU A 60 7.33 -22.75 -19.46
C LEU A 60 8.31 -22.71 -18.29
N LEU A 61 9.09 -21.62 -18.18
CA LEU A 61 10.05 -21.43 -17.08
C LEU A 61 9.35 -21.07 -15.76
N SER A 62 8.27 -20.31 -15.82
CA SER A 62 7.54 -19.86 -14.64
C SER A 62 6.54 -20.90 -14.10
N GLY A 63 6.14 -21.87 -14.92
CA GLY A 63 5.05 -22.80 -14.61
C GLY A 63 3.69 -22.11 -14.46
N THR A 64 3.54 -20.89 -14.99
CA THR A 64 2.31 -20.10 -14.83
C THR A 64 1.73 -19.63 -16.16
N PRO A 65 0.40 -19.67 -16.33
CA PRO A 65 -0.21 -19.25 -17.59
C PRO A 65 0.04 -17.76 -17.84
N PRO A 66 0.24 -17.33 -19.11
CA PRO A 66 0.56 -15.95 -19.48
C PRO A 66 -0.35 -14.89 -18.86
N ARG A 67 -1.65 -15.20 -18.75
CA ARG A 67 -2.65 -14.28 -18.16
C ARG A 67 -2.39 -14.01 -16.68
N ARG A 68 -2.01 -15.03 -15.90
CA ARG A 68 -1.69 -14.86 -14.47
C ARG A 68 -0.39 -14.09 -14.29
N LEU A 69 0.58 -14.29 -15.18
CA LEU A 69 1.82 -13.49 -15.21
C LEU A 69 1.54 -12.03 -15.52
N ALA A 70 0.79 -11.75 -16.59
CA ALA A 70 0.42 -10.39 -16.98
C ALA A 70 -0.33 -9.66 -15.85
N PHE A 71 -1.33 -10.31 -15.25
CA PHE A 71 -2.09 -9.73 -14.13
C PHE A 71 -1.21 -9.49 -12.90
N ARG A 72 -0.29 -10.42 -12.60
CA ARG A 72 0.67 -10.27 -11.51
C ARG A 72 1.58 -9.06 -11.73
N ARG A 73 2.10 -8.90 -12.94
CA ARG A 73 2.95 -7.75 -13.32
C ARG A 73 2.17 -6.45 -13.27
N LEU A 74 0.92 -6.45 -13.74
CA LEU A 74 0.04 -5.29 -13.67
C LEU A 74 -0.15 -4.84 -12.23
N ARG A 75 -0.42 -5.77 -11.30
CA ARG A 75 -0.54 -5.44 -9.88
C ARG A 75 0.73 -4.89 -9.26
N VAL A 76 1.90 -5.41 -9.64
CA VAL A 76 3.19 -4.85 -9.21
C VAL A 76 3.39 -3.44 -9.78
N ALA A 77 3.06 -3.23 -11.05
CA ALA A 77 3.14 -1.92 -11.69
C ALA A 77 2.22 -0.92 -10.99
N LEU A 78 0.95 -1.28 -10.75
CA LEU A 78 0.00 -0.45 -10.03
C LEU A 78 0.48 -0.16 -8.60
N ALA A 79 0.98 -1.16 -7.87
CA ALA A 79 1.53 -0.96 -6.53
C ALA A 79 2.67 0.06 -6.54
N ALA A 80 3.66 -0.13 -7.41
CA ALA A 80 4.84 0.73 -7.49
C ALA A 80 4.49 2.16 -7.94
N ILE A 81 3.66 2.31 -8.97
CA ILE A 81 3.22 3.61 -9.48
C ILE A 81 2.39 4.33 -8.43
N THR A 82 1.38 3.68 -7.83
CA THR A 82 0.55 4.31 -6.79
C THR A 82 1.40 4.71 -5.58
N THR A 83 2.29 3.84 -5.08
CA THR A 83 3.21 4.21 -3.99
C THR A 83 4.08 5.40 -4.35
N THR A 84 4.64 5.42 -5.56
CA THR A 84 5.47 6.53 -6.03
C THR A 84 4.71 7.85 -6.07
N LEU A 85 3.49 7.82 -6.60
CA LEU A 85 2.64 9.01 -6.69
C LEU A 85 2.18 9.50 -5.31
N LEU A 86 1.91 8.59 -4.36
CA LEU A 86 1.61 8.96 -2.98
C LEU A 86 2.80 9.65 -2.29
N LEU A 87 4.01 9.13 -2.51
CA LEU A 87 5.24 9.73 -1.98
C LEU A 87 5.49 11.12 -2.60
N LEU A 88 5.26 11.27 -3.92
CA LEU A 88 5.34 12.56 -4.61
C LEU A 88 4.30 13.56 -4.06
N ALA A 89 3.03 13.14 -3.95
CA ALA A 89 1.95 13.98 -3.42
C ALA A 89 2.29 14.48 -2.01
N PHE A 90 2.75 13.57 -1.15
CA PHE A 90 3.19 13.91 0.20
C PHE A 90 4.36 14.90 0.18
N GLY A 91 5.37 14.66 -0.67
CA GLY A 91 6.52 15.55 -0.81
C GLY A 91 6.17 16.96 -1.25
N VAL A 92 5.18 17.10 -2.14
CA VAL A 92 4.65 18.40 -2.59
C VAL A 92 3.86 19.07 -1.48
N MET A 93 2.91 18.36 -0.86
CA MET A 93 2.04 18.92 0.19
C MET A 93 2.81 19.41 1.42
N TRP A 94 3.89 18.71 1.79
CA TRP A 94 4.70 19.04 2.96
C TRP A 94 5.94 19.87 2.65
N GLY A 95 6.09 20.36 1.41
CA GLY A 95 7.22 21.22 1.04
C GLY A 95 8.59 20.53 1.16
N VAL A 96 8.62 19.19 1.12
CA VAL A 96 9.87 18.41 1.13
C VAL A 96 10.61 18.57 -0.20
N TRP A 97 9.88 18.81 -1.30
CA TRP A 97 10.46 18.94 -2.63
C TRP A 97 11.36 20.17 -2.83
N PRO A 98 10.99 21.38 -2.35
CA PRO A 98 11.90 22.53 -2.26
C PRO A 98 13.19 22.27 -1.46
N GLN A 99 13.21 21.24 -0.59
CA GLN A 99 14.34 20.88 0.26
C GLN A 99 15.11 19.66 -0.27
N ALA A 100 15.29 19.56 -1.59
CA ALA A 100 15.96 18.43 -2.24
C ALA A 100 17.38 18.17 -1.69
N ASP A 101 18.05 19.20 -1.15
CA ASP A 101 19.38 19.08 -0.57
C ASP A 101 19.40 18.41 0.81
N SER A 102 18.26 18.37 1.51
CA SER A 102 18.11 17.72 2.81
C SER A 102 18.19 16.19 2.70
N VAL A 103 18.57 15.52 3.79
CA VAL A 103 18.58 14.03 3.84
C VAL A 103 17.19 13.47 3.53
N ALA A 104 16.13 14.07 4.08
CA ALA A 104 14.75 13.66 3.82
C ALA A 104 14.35 13.82 2.35
N GLY A 105 14.70 14.95 1.73
CA GLY A 105 14.48 15.22 0.31
C GLY A 105 15.18 14.20 -0.60
N ARG A 106 16.46 13.90 -0.31
CA ARG A 106 17.23 12.88 -1.05
C ARG A 106 16.65 11.48 -0.90
N VAL A 107 16.28 11.08 0.32
CA VAL A 107 15.66 9.77 0.57
C VAL A 107 14.34 9.66 -0.19
N LEU A 108 13.49 10.69 -0.15
CA LEU A 108 12.24 10.72 -0.88
C LEU A 108 12.46 10.61 -2.40
N LEU A 109 13.42 11.38 -2.94
CA LEU A 109 13.78 11.33 -4.35
C LEU A 109 14.23 9.92 -4.77
N VAL A 110 15.10 9.28 -3.99
CA VAL A 110 15.55 7.90 -4.25
C VAL A 110 14.37 6.93 -4.27
N LEU A 111 13.47 7.02 -3.28
CA LEU A 111 12.28 6.16 -3.22
C LEU A 111 11.37 6.36 -4.44
N VAL A 112 11.17 7.61 -4.87
CA VAL A 112 10.38 7.95 -6.06
C VAL A 112 11.01 7.42 -7.35
N LEU A 113 12.32 7.57 -7.50
CA LEU A 113 13.06 7.07 -8.67
C LEU A 113 13.02 5.54 -8.74
N VAL A 114 13.28 4.86 -7.61
CA VAL A 114 13.22 3.40 -7.52
C VAL A 114 11.80 2.89 -7.79
N GLY A 115 10.80 3.52 -7.17
CA GLY A 115 9.39 3.17 -7.38
C GLY A 115 8.95 3.35 -8.84
N THR A 116 9.31 4.46 -9.47
CA THR A 116 9.08 4.71 -10.90
C THR A 116 9.72 3.62 -11.76
N ALA A 117 11.00 3.30 -11.51
CA ALA A 117 11.73 2.29 -12.27
C ALA A 117 11.06 0.91 -12.15
N ILE A 118 10.67 0.50 -10.94
CA ILE A 118 9.95 -0.76 -10.70
C ILE A 118 8.61 -0.76 -11.46
N GLY A 119 7.86 0.34 -11.40
CA GLY A 119 6.59 0.51 -12.10
C GLY A 119 6.71 0.35 -13.62
N LEU A 120 7.69 1.03 -14.22
CA LEU A 120 7.97 0.96 -15.66
C LEU A 120 8.41 -0.44 -16.10
N ILE A 121 9.34 -1.07 -15.35
CA ILE A 121 9.80 -2.43 -15.64
C ILE A 121 8.62 -3.42 -15.56
N ALA A 122 7.75 -3.27 -14.56
CA ALA A 122 6.57 -4.12 -14.43
C ALA A 122 5.58 -3.91 -15.59
N LEU A 123 5.38 -2.66 -16.04
CA LEU A 123 4.51 -2.33 -17.17
C LEU A 123 5.03 -2.90 -18.50
N VAL A 124 6.35 -2.82 -18.75
CA VAL A 124 6.99 -3.49 -19.90
C VAL A 124 6.72 -4.99 -19.85
N GLY A 125 6.81 -5.61 -18.67
CA GLY A 125 6.50 -7.03 -18.51
C GLY A 125 5.03 -7.38 -18.76
N VAL A 126 4.09 -6.50 -18.43
CA VAL A 126 2.68 -6.64 -18.82
C VAL A 126 2.55 -6.65 -20.34
N LEU A 127 3.20 -5.69 -21.02
CA LEU A 127 3.14 -5.55 -22.47
C LEU A 127 3.73 -6.77 -23.18
N ARG A 128 4.90 -7.24 -22.73
CA ARG A 128 5.55 -8.44 -23.29
C ARG A 128 4.73 -9.71 -23.07
N ALA A 129 4.22 -9.94 -21.86
CA ALA A 129 3.34 -11.08 -21.57
C ALA A 129 2.09 -11.08 -22.47
N ARG A 130 1.54 -9.90 -22.77
CA ARG A 130 0.40 -9.74 -23.69
C ARG A 130 0.76 -9.97 -25.15
N LEU A 131 1.90 -9.46 -25.61
CA LEU A 131 2.36 -9.67 -26.99
C LEU A 131 2.56 -11.16 -27.28
N ARG A 132 3.03 -11.93 -26.29
CA ARG A 132 3.13 -13.39 -26.36
C ARG A 132 1.79 -14.11 -26.30
N SER A 133 0.78 -13.54 -25.63
CA SER A 133 -0.57 -14.12 -25.56
C SER A 133 -1.42 -13.85 -26.80
N ARG A 134 -0.84 -13.57 -27.99
CA ARG A 134 -1.56 -13.18 -29.22
C ARG A 134 -2.50 -14.23 -29.84
N GLY A 135 -2.91 -15.26 -29.07
CA GLY A 135 -4.01 -16.15 -29.38
C GLY A 135 -5.35 -15.70 -28.75
N ARG A 136 -6.22 -15.11 -29.58
CA ARG A 136 -7.71 -15.19 -29.56
C ARG A 136 -8.60 -14.52 -28.50
N ARG A 137 -8.16 -13.64 -27.58
CA ARG A 137 -9.15 -12.85 -26.80
C ARG A 137 -8.79 -11.39 -26.57
N ARG A 138 -9.72 -10.49 -26.93
CA ARG A 138 -9.67 -9.04 -26.70
C ARG A 138 -9.78 -8.76 -25.19
N TRP A 139 -9.22 -7.63 -24.75
CA TRP A 139 -9.33 -7.16 -23.37
C TRP A 139 -10.80 -7.06 -22.96
N GLY A 140 -11.14 -7.47 -21.74
CA GLY A 140 -12.41 -7.08 -21.16
C GLY A 140 -12.38 -5.58 -20.88
N ALA A 141 -13.53 -4.91 -20.98
CA ALA A 141 -13.64 -3.49 -20.65
C ALA A 141 -13.15 -3.19 -19.22
N ALA A 142 -13.29 -4.14 -18.29
CA ALA A 142 -12.79 -4.05 -16.92
C ALA A 142 -11.25 -3.97 -16.83
N ASP A 143 -10.52 -4.74 -17.66
CA ASP A 143 -9.05 -4.74 -17.64
C ASP A 143 -8.49 -3.39 -18.13
N VAL A 144 -9.13 -2.81 -19.16
CA VAL A 144 -8.77 -1.47 -19.69
C VAL A 144 -9.14 -0.40 -18.67
N ALA A 145 -10.34 -0.49 -18.11
CA ALA A 145 -10.82 0.46 -17.13
C ALA A 145 -9.89 0.49 -15.92
N VAL A 146 -9.54 -0.65 -15.30
CA VAL A 146 -8.65 -0.67 -14.13
C VAL A 146 -7.24 -0.16 -14.46
N ALA A 147 -6.68 -0.52 -15.62
CA ALA A 147 -5.35 -0.07 -16.02
C ALA A 147 -5.29 1.43 -16.36
N ALA A 148 -6.37 2.01 -16.90
CA ALA A 148 -6.42 3.41 -17.31
C ALA A 148 -6.96 4.34 -16.21
N THR A 149 -8.00 3.93 -15.49
CA THR A 149 -8.66 4.79 -14.49
C THR A 149 -7.83 4.99 -13.23
N LEU A 150 -7.03 4.01 -12.78
CA LEU A 150 -6.22 4.20 -11.56
C LEU A 150 -5.12 5.27 -11.75
N PRO A 151 -4.33 5.26 -12.84
CA PRO A 151 -3.36 6.31 -13.10
C PRO A 151 -4.00 7.67 -13.41
N LEU A 152 -5.12 7.69 -14.17
CA LEU A 152 -5.84 8.93 -14.48
C LEU A 152 -6.50 9.55 -13.25
N ALA A 153 -7.11 8.74 -12.38
CA ALA A 153 -7.71 9.23 -11.13
C ALA A 153 -6.63 9.79 -10.20
N LEU A 154 -5.47 9.13 -10.09
CA LEU A 154 -4.34 9.66 -9.31
C LEU A 154 -3.73 10.92 -9.94
N ALA A 155 -3.58 10.96 -11.26
CA ALA A 155 -3.08 12.15 -11.96
C ALA A 155 -4.03 13.35 -11.80
N ALA A 156 -5.34 13.12 -11.87
CA ALA A 156 -6.36 14.14 -11.59
C ALA A 156 -6.32 14.60 -10.12
N THR A 157 -6.04 13.70 -9.18
CA THR A 157 -5.86 14.01 -7.74
C THR A 157 -4.68 14.95 -7.51
N LEU A 158 -3.59 14.79 -8.26
CA LEU A 158 -2.39 15.64 -8.18
C LEU A 158 -2.61 17.03 -8.80
N LEU A 159 -3.47 17.15 -9.81
CA LEU A 159 -3.68 18.40 -10.54
C LEU A 159 -4.71 19.33 -9.89
N VAL A 160 -5.65 18.81 -9.10
CA VAL A 160 -6.70 19.64 -8.47
C VAL A 160 -7.02 19.14 -7.05
N PRO A 161 -6.30 19.61 -6.00
CA PRO A 161 -6.45 19.09 -4.64
C PRO A 161 -7.87 19.23 -4.07
N PHE A 162 -8.61 20.28 -4.46
CA PHE A 162 -9.96 20.54 -3.94
C PHE A 162 -11.10 19.81 -4.68
N VAL A 163 -10.90 19.36 -5.93
CA VAL A 163 -11.88 18.54 -6.68
C VAL A 163 -11.64 17.04 -6.44
N SER A 164 -10.58 16.70 -5.69
CA SER A 164 -10.07 15.34 -5.58
C SER A 164 -10.77 14.45 -4.55
N ALA A 165 -11.53 14.98 -3.57
CA ALA A 165 -12.13 14.14 -2.53
C ALA A 165 -13.05 13.02 -3.09
N PRO A 166 -13.93 13.28 -4.08
CA PRO A 166 -14.72 12.22 -4.73
C PRO A 166 -13.88 11.26 -5.58
N LEU A 167 -12.79 11.74 -6.19
CA LEU A 167 -11.87 10.92 -7.01
C LEU A 167 -10.96 10.05 -6.16
N VAL A 168 -10.53 10.54 -5.00
CA VAL A 168 -9.80 9.80 -3.97
C VAL A 168 -10.72 8.74 -3.39
N LEU A 169 -11.97 9.07 -3.06
CA LEU A 169 -12.97 8.10 -2.62
C LEU A 169 -13.24 7.04 -3.70
N GLY A 170 -13.38 7.43 -4.97
CA GLY A 170 -13.53 6.51 -6.10
C GLY A 170 -12.30 5.61 -6.32
N GLY A 171 -11.10 6.15 -6.19
CA GLY A 171 -9.83 5.40 -6.25
C GLY A 171 -9.64 4.46 -5.06
N LEU A 172 -10.11 4.86 -3.88
CA LEU A 172 -10.13 4.04 -2.67
C LEU A 172 -11.17 2.92 -2.75
N ILE A 173 -12.36 3.19 -3.29
CA ILE A 173 -13.36 2.17 -3.59
C ILE A 173 -12.82 1.22 -4.65
N ALA A 174 -12.16 1.70 -5.70
CA ALA A 174 -11.50 0.86 -6.69
C ALA A 174 -10.38 0.00 -6.05
N LEU A 175 -9.57 0.57 -5.16
CA LEU A 175 -8.56 -0.16 -4.40
C LEU A 175 -9.21 -1.21 -3.49
N LEU A 176 -10.29 -0.86 -2.79
CA LEU A 176 -11.07 -1.78 -1.95
C LEU A 176 -11.65 -2.93 -2.78
N VAL A 177 -12.21 -2.63 -3.96
CA VAL A 177 -12.74 -3.62 -4.91
C VAL A 177 -11.63 -4.51 -5.43
N VAL A 178 -10.46 -3.98 -5.78
CA VAL A 178 -9.31 -4.80 -6.21
C VAL A 178 -8.78 -5.68 -5.06
N ILE A 179 -8.83 -5.19 -3.82
CA ILE A 179 -8.44 -5.95 -2.62
C ILE A 179 -9.46 -7.06 -2.30
N VAL A 180 -10.75 -6.78 -2.46
CA VAL A 180 -11.83 -7.63 -1.96
C VAL A 180 -12.37 -8.58 -3.04
N VAL A 181 -12.53 -8.11 -4.28
CA VAL A 181 -13.33 -8.77 -5.34
C VAL A 181 -12.46 -9.53 -6.35
N GLU A 182 -11.31 -8.99 -6.77
CA GLU A 182 -10.50 -9.57 -7.85
C GLU A 182 -9.14 -10.12 -7.39
N ASP A 183 -9.15 -11.05 -6.43
CA ASP A 183 -7.94 -11.81 -6.13
C ASP A 183 -7.99 -13.18 -6.83
N PRO A 184 -7.41 -13.36 -8.04
CA PRO A 184 -7.38 -14.63 -8.77
C PRO A 184 -6.42 -15.67 -8.13
N ARG A 185 -6.06 -15.46 -6.86
CA ARG A 185 -5.21 -16.35 -6.08
C ARG A 185 -6.02 -17.60 -5.68
N PRO A 186 -5.36 -18.76 -5.49
CA PRO A 186 -5.95 -19.80 -4.64
C PRO A 186 -6.28 -19.13 -3.30
N GLN A 187 -7.58 -19.08 -2.96
CA GLN A 187 -8.05 -18.41 -1.77
C GLN A 187 -7.30 -19.01 -0.58
N GLN A 188 -6.57 -18.16 0.17
CA GLN A 188 -6.01 -18.59 1.44
C GLN A 188 -7.16 -19.13 2.29
N THR A 189 -6.88 -20.20 3.04
CA THR A 189 -7.89 -20.76 3.93
C THR A 189 -8.35 -19.66 4.88
N PRO A 190 -9.68 -19.43 4.97
CA PRO A 190 -10.19 -18.40 5.87
C PRO A 190 -9.81 -18.75 7.30
N LEU A 191 -9.57 -17.72 8.11
CA LEU A 191 -9.23 -17.93 9.51
C LEU A 191 -10.37 -18.64 10.25
N ARG A 192 -10.01 -19.34 11.33
CA ARG A 192 -10.99 -19.76 12.33
C ARG A 192 -11.63 -18.50 12.95
N ARG A 193 -12.87 -18.62 13.44
CA ARG A 193 -13.66 -17.48 13.91
C ARG A 193 -12.96 -16.66 14.99
N LEU A 194 -12.41 -17.31 16.01
CA LEU A 194 -11.74 -16.62 17.12
C LEU A 194 -10.49 -15.84 16.66
N PRO A 195 -9.53 -16.42 15.91
CA PRO A 195 -8.44 -15.65 15.32
C PRO A 195 -8.88 -14.53 14.38
N ALA A 196 -9.93 -14.75 13.58
CA ALA A 196 -10.46 -13.72 12.67
C ALA A 196 -11.02 -12.52 13.44
N ALA A 197 -11.87 -12.78 14.44
CA ALA A 197 -12.45 -11.76 15.31
C ALA A 197 -11.36 -11.04 16.13
N GLY A 198 -10.37 -11.76 16.65
CA GLY A 198 -9.24 -11.17 17.37
C GLY A 198 -8.41 -10.23 16.50
N LEU A 199 -8.09 -10.62 15.26
CA LEU A 199 -7.39 -9.77 14.30
C LEU A 199 -8.23 -8.56 13.86
N ALA A 200 -9.55 -8.75 13.69
CA ALA A 200 -10.49 -7.68 13.37
C ALA A 200 -10.61 -6.68 14.53
N ALA A 201 -10.64 -7.15 15.78
CA ALA A 201 -10.67 -6.31 16.96
C ALA A 201 -9.38 -5.51 17.10
N LEU A 202 -8.21 -6.14 16.91
CA LEU A 202 -6.91 -5.44 16.89
C LEU A 202 -6.86 -4.37 15.79
N SER A 203 -7.36 -4.70 14.60
CA SER A 203 -7.48 -3.74 13.49
C SER A 203 -8.40 -2.57 13.86
N GLY A 204 -9.53 -2.87 14.51
CA GLY A 204 -10.48 -1.87 15.00
C GLY A 204 -9.86 -0.94 16.04
N VAL A 205 -9.11 -1.49 17.01
CA VAL A 205 -8.37 -0.69 18.01
C VAL A 205 -7.40 0.27 17.33
N GLY A 206 -6.66 -0.18 16.31
CA GLY A 206 -5.77 0.69 15.54
C GLY A 206 -6.50 1.85 14.87
N ILE A 207 -7.65 1.58 14.23
CA ILE A 207 -8.49 2.61 13.59
C ILE A 207 -9.03 3.59 14.64
N LEU A 208 -9.55 3.11 15.77
CA LEU A 208 -10.09 3.95 16.83
C LEU A 208 -9.01 4.79 17.53
N ALA A 209 -7.81 4.24 17.72
CA ALA A 209 -6.67 4.99 18.27
C ALA A 209 -6.25 6.12 17.32
N ALA A 210 -6.18 5.84 16.01
CA ALA A 210 -5.93 6.85 14.99
C ALA A 210 -7.01 7.94 14.97
N LEU A 211 -8.28 7.56 15.15
CA LEU A 211 -9.41 8.49 15.20
C LEU A 211 -9.31 9.40 16.42
N ALA A 212 -9.14 8.82 17.60
CA ALA A 212 -8.99 9.56 18.85
C ALA A 212 -7.78 10.51 18.78
N GLY A 213 -6.62 10.02 18.30
CA GLY A 213 -5.44 10.85 18.12
C GLY A 213 -5.64 12.00 17.12
N SER A 214 -6.37 11.76 16.02
CA SER A 214 -6.70 12.81 15.05
C SER A 214 -7.64 13.86 15.63
N LEU A 215 -8.66 13.46 16.39
CA LEU A 215 -9.58 14.40 17.05
C LEU A 215 -8.89 15.20 18.16
N LEU A 216 -8.03 14.56 18.97
CA LEU A 216 -7.20 15.26 19.95
C LEU A 216 -6.26 16.26 19.28
N HIS A 217 -5.67 15.88 18.15
CA HIS A 217 -4.85 16.80 17.37
C HIS A 217 -5.65 18.03 16.91
N ILE A 218 -6.83 17.83 16.31
CA ILE A 218 -7.66 18.91 15.76
C ILE A 218 -8.19 19.84 16.86
N TYR A 219 -8.74 19.28 17.95
CA TYR A 219 -9.54 20.05 18.93
C TYR A 219 -8.78 20.42 20.20
N VAL A 220 -7.57 19.89 20.42
CA VAL A 220 -6.81 20.11 21.65
C VAL A 220 -5.37 20.52 21.35
N TRP A 221 -4.58 19.65 20.72
CA TRP A 221 -3.15 19.89 20.58
C TRP A 221 -2.81 21.00 19.58
N ASN A 222 -3.49 21.05 18.44
CA ASN A 222 -3.25 22.08 17.45
C ASN A 222 -3.68 23.48 17.92
N PRO A 223 -4.88 23.67 18.52
CA PRO A 223 -5.27 24.96 19.10
C PRO A 223 -4.29 25.47 20.17
N LEU A 224 -3.89 24.61 21.11
CA LEU A 224 -2.92 25.00 22.17
C LEU A 224 -1.55 25.35 21.60
N ALA A 225 -1.10 24.65 20.55
CA ALA A 225 0.16 24.96 19.88
C ALA A 225 0.07 26.27 19.06
N ARG A 226 -1.11 26.57 18.51
CA ARG A 226 -1.36 27.75 17.67
C ARG A 226 -1.44 29.04 18.49
N LEU A 227 -2.00 28.97 19.69
CA LEU A 227 -2.22 30.12 20.58
C LEU A 227 -1.48 29.92 21.91
N PRO A 228 -0.12 29.96 21.90
CA PRO A 228 0.65 29.73 23.11
C PRO A 228 0.34 30.81 24.16
N GLY A 229 0.04 30.36 25.38
CA GLY A 229 -0.30 31.23 26.50
C GLY A 229 -1.80 31.39 26.76
N MET A 230 -2.66 30.89 25.88
CA MET A 230 -4.10 30.76 26.14
C MET A 230 -4.44 29.34 26.59
N SER A 231 -5.35 29.25 27.55
CA SER A 231 -6.01 27.99 27.91
C SER A 231 -7.03 27.57 26.84
N LEU A 232 -7.39 26.28 26.82
CA LEU A 232 -8.35 25.77 25.84
C LEU A 232 -9.72 26.45 25.95
N ASP A 233 -10.17 26.74 27.17
CA ASP A 233 -11.45 27.41 27.43
C ASP A 233 -11.46 28.85 26.89
N GLU A 234 -10.35 29.59 27.05
CA GLU A 234 -10.20 30.94 26.49
C GLU A 234 -10.24 30.92 24.95
N ILE A 235 -9.63 29.90 24.33
CA ILE A 235 -9.65 29.73 22.88
C ILE A 235 -11.08 29.50 22.38
N TYR A 236 -11.83 28.57 23.00
CA TYR A 236 -13.21 28.30 22.59
C TYR A 236 -14.16 29.47 22.90
N ALA A 237 -13.94 30.20 24.00
CA ALA A 237 -14.69 31.42 24.28
C ALA A 237 -14.42 32.51 23.24
N GLY A 238 -13.17 32.64 22.76
CA GLY A 238 -12.83 33.55 21.67
C GLY A 238 -13.47 33.15 20.33
N LEU A 239 -13.48 31.86 20.00
CA LEU A 239 -14.20 31.35 18.81
C LEU A 239 -15.70 31.63 18.88
N ASP A 240 -16.32 31.42 20.04
CA ASP A 240 -17.75 31.70 20.25
C ASP A 240 -18.07 33.18 20.12
N ALA A 241 -17.25 34.04 20.73
CA ALA A 241 -17.38 35.49 20.65
C ALA A 241 -17.23 36.03 19.20
N ALA A 242 -16.42 35.35 18.38
CA ALA A 242 -16.28 35.65 16.95
C ALA A 242 -17.35 34.98 16.07
N HIS A 243 -18.23 34.15 16.63
CA HIS A 243 -19.17 33.30 15.90
C HIS A 243 -18.51 32.30 14.92
N GLU A 244 -17.29 31.86 15.24
CA GLU A 244 -16.46 30.97 14.42
C GLU A 244 -16.31 29.56 15.04
N LEU A 245 -17.23 29.16 15.93
CA LEU A 245 -17.24 27.81 16.48
C LEU A 245 -17.46 26.78 15.36
N PRO A 246 -16.60 25.76 15.23
CA PRO A 246 -16.77 24.74 14.22
C PRO A 246 -18.02 23.90 14.49
N SER A 247 -18.75 23.56 13.42
CA SER A 247 -19.90 22.68 13.53
C SER A 247 -19.50 21.29 14.07
N PRO A 248 -20.19 20.76 15.10
CA PRO A 248 -19.90 19.42 15.62
C PRO A 248 -20.40 18.31 14.68
N ILE A 249 -21.18 18.63 13.65
CA ILE A 249 -21.82 17.63 12.77
C ILE A 249 -20.77 16.79 12.04
N VAL A 250 -19.75 17.45 11.47
CA VAL A 250 -18.69 16.77 10.69
C VAL A 250 -17.86 15.81 11.55
N PRO A 251 -17.25 16.22 12.69
CA PRO A 251 -16.48 15.30 13.53
C PRO A 251 -17.34 14.18 14.15
N VAL A 252 -18.59 14.47 14.52
CA VAL A 252 -19.51 13.43 15.05
C VAL A 252 -19.86 12.41 13.97
N ALA A 253 -20.21 12.85 12.76
CA ALA A 253 -20.49 11.96 11.64
C ALA A 253 -19.26 11.12 11.27
N TRP A 254 -18.07 11.73 11.28
CA TRP A 254 -16.80 11.04 11.03
C TRP A 254 -16.51 9.98 12.09
N ALA A 255 -16.65 10.32 13.37
CA ALA A 255 -16.46 9.39 14.47
C ALA A 255 -17.46 8.23 14.42
N ALA A 256 -18.75 8.53 14.20
CA ALA A 256 -19.80 7.53 14.05
C ALA A 256 -19.52 6.57 12.90
N LEU A 257 -19.11 7.08 11.73
CA LEU A 257 -18.75 6.26 10.56
C LEU A 257 -17.67 5.24 10.90
N TRP A 258 -16.58 5.68 11.54
CA TRP A 258 -15.45 4.79 11.85
C TRP A 258 -15.72 3.85 13.02
N CYS A 259 -16.50 4.26 14.02
CA CYS A 259 -17.02 3.37 15.05
C CYS A 259 -17.91 2.27 14.45
N LEU A 260 -18.80 2.62 13.52
CA LEU A 260 -19.65 1.65 12.84
C LEU A 260 -18.85 0.73 11.91
N ALA A 261 -17.86 1.25 11.18
CA ALA A 261 -17.00 0.47 10.30
C ALA A 261 -16.16 -0.56 11.08
N THR A 262 -15.61 -0.17 12.24
CA THR A 262 -14.84 -1.08 13.11
C THR A 262 -15.72 -2.14 13.74
N LEU A 263 -16.91 -1.77 14.22
CA LEU A 263 -17.90 -2.72 14.71
C LEU A 263 -18.31 -3.71 13.62
N ALA A 264 -18.63 -3.22 12.42
CA ALA A 264 -19.00 -4.06 11.29
C ALA A 264 -17.89 -5.04 10.93
N LEU A 265 -16.62 -4.61 10.92
CA LEU A 265 -15.48 -5.49 10.67
C LEU A 265 -15.40 -6.65 11.68
N VAL A 266 -15.55 -6.35 12.97
CA VAL A 266 -15.51 -7.36 14.05
C VAL A 266 -16.70 -8.32 13.94
N VAL A 267 -17.91 -7.80 13.75
CA VAL A 267 -19.13 -8.60 13.61
C VAL A 267 -19.00 -9.53 12.40
N LEU A 268 -18.64 -9.00 11.23
CA LEU A 268 -18.47 -9.80 10.00
C LEU A 268 -17.39 -10.88 10.14
N ALA A 269 -16.33 -10.62 10.90
CA ALA A 269 -15.29 -11.62 11.17
C ALA A 269 -15.74 -12.71 12.15
N ALA A 270 -16.65 -12.38 13.08
CA ALA A 270 -17.19 -13.31 14.07
C ALA A 270 -18.34 -14.19 13.55
N LEU A 271 -19.08 -13.71 12.54
CA LEU A 271 -20.28 -14.39 12.03
C LEU A 271 -20.00 -15.77 11.40
N PRO A 272 -20.93 -16.73 11.55
CA PRO A 272 -20.78 -18.11 11.08
C PRO A 272 -20.96 -18.29 9.56
N PHE A 273 -21.49 -17.30 8.85
CA PHE A 273 -21.99 -17.45 7.47
C PHE A 273 -20.89 -17.81 6.46
N LEU A 274 -21.03 -18.97 5.82
CA LEU A 274 -20.08 -19.53 4.84
C LEU A 274 -19.75 -18.55 3.70
N GLY A 275 -20.74 -17.80 3.22
CA GLY A 275 -20.57 -16.81 2.14
C GLY A 275 -19.73 -15.59 2.51
N ILE A 276 -19.67 -15.23 3.79
CA ILE A 276 -18.88 -14.11 4.30
C ILE A 276 -17.48 -14.59 4.71
N ARG A 277 -17.38 -15.81 5.25
CA ARG A 277 -16.10 -16.36 5.74
C ARG A 277 -15.02 -16.46 4.67
N ARG A 278 -15.37 -16.63 3.39
CA ARG A 278 -14.40 -16.55 2.27
C ARG A 278 -13.65 -15.21 2.20
N PHE A 279 -14.19 -14.15 2.80
CA PHE A 279 -13.55 -12.84 2.91
C PHE A 279 -12.71 -12.66 4.18
N ALA A 280 -12.90 -13.49 5.20
CA ALA A 280 -12.20 -13.44 6.50
C ALA A 280 -10.81 -14.11 6.46
N THR A 281 -9.98 -13.75 5.47
CA THR A 281 -8.57 -14.13 5.45
C THR A 281 -7.75 -13.13 6.29
N ALA A 282 -6.66 -13.59 6.92
CA ALA A 282 -5.80 -12.72 7.72
C ALA A 282 -5.36 -11.46 6.96
N ARG A 283 -4.97 -11.63 5.70
CA ARG A 283 -4.53 -10.55 4.83
C ARG A 283 -5.62 -9.52 4.55
N ARG A 284 -6.87 -9.95 4.34
CA ARG A 284 -8.00 -9.04 4.07
C ARG A 284 -8.37 -8.24 5.31
N ILE A 285 -8.47 -8.90 6.46
CA ILE A 285 -8.78 -8.23 7.73
C ILE A 285 -7.69 -7.22 8.08
N ALA A 286 -6.41 -7.64 8.04
CA ALA A 286 -5.29 -6.75 8.27
C ALA A 286 -5.23 -5.62 7.23
N GLY A 287 -5.49 -5.92 5.95
CA GLY A 287 -5.53 -4.92 4.88
C GLY A 287 -6.61 -3.86 5.08
N ILE A 288 -7.80 -4.25 5.53
CA ILE A 288 -8.89 -3.33 5.89
C ILE A 288 -8.48 -2.48 7.11
N GLY A 289 -7.88 -3.10 8.14
CA GLY A 289 -7.36 -2.39 9.31
C GLY A 289 -6.33 -1.32 8.93
N ILE A 290 -5.34 -1.71 8.14
CA ILE A 290 -4.27 -0.83 7.67
C ILE A 290 -4.86 0.32 6.83
N LEU A 291 -5.76 0.01 5.90
CA LEU A 291 -6.44 1.02 5.10
C LEU A 291 -7.28 1.96 5.96
N GLY A 292 -8.01 1.43 6.94
CA GLY A 292 -8.82 2.24 7.85
C GLY A 292 -7.99 3.27 8.62
N VAL A 293 -6.83 2.87 9.16
CA VAL A 293 -5.91 3.80 9.82
C VAL A 293 -5.43 4.90 8.86
N ALA A 294 -5.04 4.51 7.63
CA ALA A 294 -4.62 5.47 6.60
C ALA A 294 -5.71 6.49 6.27
N LEU A 295 -6.97 6.03 6.19
CA LEU A 295 -8.11 6.89 5.84
C LEU A 295 -8.54 7.80 6.99
N VAL A 296 -8.49 7.31 8.22
CA VAL A 296 -8.79 8.13 9.39
C VAL A 296 -7.77 9.26 9.52
N THR A 297 -6.48 8.92 9.51
CA THR A 297 -5.39 9.90 9.64
C THR A 297 -5.31 10.83 8.43
N GLY A 298 -5.38 10.28 7.22
CA GLY A 298 -5.34 11.03 5.98
C GLY A 298 -6.63 11.80 5.66
N GLY A 299 -7.76 11.47 6.29
CA GLY A 299 -9.00 12.24 6.22
C GLY A 299 -9.14 13.30 7.31
N SER A 300 -8.22 13.32 8.28
CA SER A 300 -8.29 14.24 9.42
C SER A 300 -8.20 15.72 9.02
N TRP A 301 -7.46 16.05 7.94
CA TRP A 301 -7.38 17.41 7.42
C TRP A 301 -8.77 17.96 7.01
N PHE A 302 -9.63 17.11 6.44
CA PHE A 302 -10.99 17.50 6.03
C PHE A 302 -11.85 17.79 7.27
N VAL A 303 -11.74 16.95 8.30
CA VAL A 303 -12.47 17.13 9.56
C VAL A 303 -11.96 18.35 10.33
N GLY A 304 -10.65 18.61 10.28
CA GLY A 304 -10.01 19.73 10.97
C GLY A 304 -10.12 21.07 10.25
N PHE A 305 -10.55 21.08 8.97
CA PHE A 305 -10.59 22.28 8.15
C PHE A 305 -11.41 23.41 8.78
N GLY A 306 -12.62 23.09 9.29
CA GLY A 306 -13.49 24.08 9.93
C GLY A 306 -12.86 24.71 11.18
N MET A 307 -12.24 23.89 12.04
CA MET A 307 -11.53 24.37 13.22
C MET A 307 -10.32 25.25 12.84
N GLY A 308 -9.58 24.86 11.80
CA GLY A 308 -8.45 25.63 11.28
C GLY A 308 -8.88 27.02 10.78
N MET A 309 -9.92 27.08 9.94
CA MET A 309 -10.46 28.36 9.44
C MET A 309 -11.01 29.23 10.57
N GLY A 310 -11.82 28.66 11.48
CA GLY A 310 -12.37 29.44 12.59
C GLY A 310 -11.29 30.05 13.49
N MET A 311 -10.20 29.33 13.75
CA MET A 311 -9.05 29.89 14.48
C MET A 311 -8.29 30.97 13.68
N ALA A 312 -8.21 30.82 12.36
CA ALA A 312 -7.59 31.82 11.50
C ALA A 312 -8.36 33.14 11.56
N ASP A 313 -9.69 33.05 11.45
CA ASP A 313 -10.59 34.20 11.39
C ASP A 313 -10.76 34.87 12.77
N ALA A 314 -10.94 34.10 13.84
CA ALA A 314 -11.14 34.63 15.19
C ALA A 314 -9.87 35.28 15.80
N PHE A 315 -8.68 34.76 15.47
CA PHE A 315 -7.42 35.19 16.10
C PHE A 315 -6.40 35.79 15.12
N ALA A 316 -6.79 36.05 13.87
CA ALA A 316 -5.92 36.53 12.80
C ALA A 316 -4.64 35.67 12.64
N THR A 317 -4.79 34.35 12.77
CA THR A 317 -3.70 33.39 12.60
C THR A 317 -3.82 32.67 11.24
N SER A 318 -2.94 31.70 10.95
CA SER A 318 -3.16 30.82 9.79
C SER A 318 -3.93 29.56 10.21
N GLY A 319 -4.84 29.10 9.37
CA GLY A 319 -5.63 27.87 9.61
C GLY A 319 -4.86 26.56 9.39
N GLY A 320 -3.54 26.65 9.22
CA GLY A 320 -2.68 25.49 9.03
C GLY A 320 -2.43 24.72 10.32
N ASP A 321 -1.50 23.78 10.22
CA ASP A 321 -1.06 22.99 11.38
C ASP A 321 0.08 23.69 12.13
N ALA A 322 0.06 23.64 13.46
CA ALA A 322 1.08 24.19 14.36
C ALA A 322 1.64 23.12 15.31
N ALA A 323 0.88 22.08 15.64
CA ALA A 323 1.33 21.04 16.53
C ALA A 323 2.23 20.02 15.84
N ALA A 324 3.27 19.54 16.54
CA ALA A 324 4.15 18.48 16.05
C ALA A 324 3.42 17.14 15.79
N SER A 325 2.24 16.93 16.38
CA SER A 325 1.39 15.77 16.13
C SER A 325 0.85 15.73 14.70
N GLY A 326 0.74 16.87 14.03
CA GLY A 326 0.32 16.98 12.63
C GLY A 326 1.21 16.23 11.65
N PRO A 327 2.50 16.60 11.54
CA PRO A 327 3.48 15.87 10.76
C PRO A 327 3.53 14.38 11.10
N VAL A 328 3.43 14.02 12.39
CA VAL A 328 3.43 12.63 12.84
C VAL A 328 2.23 11.86 12.28
N LEU A 329 1.01 12.41 12.41
CA LEU A 329 -0.21 11.80 11.88
C LEU A 329 -0.15 11.68 10.34
N ALA A 330 0.43 12.67 9.66
CA ALA A 330 0.59 12.63 8.22
C ALA A 330 1.56 11.53 7.76
N VAL A 331 2.71 11.37 8.43
CA VAL A 331 3.67 10.30 8.17
C VAL A 331 3.07 8.93 8.47
N VAL A 332 2.35 8.80 9.60
CA VAL A 332 1.62 7.56 9.94
C VAL A 332 0.59 7.24 8.86
N GLY A 333 -0.23 8.21 8.46
CA GLY A 333 -1.25 8.01 7.44
C GLY A 333 -0.67 7.60 6.09
N LEU A 334 0.40 8.26 5.64
CA LEU A 334 1.11 7.89 4.42
C LEU A 334 1.70 6.49 4.50
N GLY A 335 2.38 6.16 5.61
CA GLY A 335 2.99 4.85 5.82
C GLY A 335 1.95 3.72 5.77
N TYR A 336 0.81 3.92 6.44
CA TYR A 336 -0.32 2.99 6.39
C TYR A 336 -0.97 2.93 5.00
N LEU A 337 -1.07 4.05 4.27
CA LEU A 337 -1.62 4.05 2.91
C LEU A 337 -0.73 3.29 1.94
N VAL A 338 0.59 3.50 2.01
CA VAL A 338 1.58 2.74 1.24
C VAL A 338 1.48 1.25 1.62
N ALA A 339 1.41 0.93 2.92
CA ALA A 339 1.23 -0.45 3.37
C ALA A 339 -0.07 -1.07 2.83
N ALA A 340 -1.18 -0.34 2.81
CA ALA A 340 -2.46 -0.81 2.24
C ALA A 340 -2.34 -1.08 0.74
N VAL A 341 -1.69 -0.21 -0.02
CA VAL A 341 -1.42 -0.39 -1.45
C VAL A 341 -0.57 -1.64 -1.67
N LEU A 342 0.51 -1.82 -0.91
CA LEU A 342 1.41 -2.97 -1.05
C LEU A 342 0.72 -4.27 -0.63
N VAL A 343 0.03 -4.29 0.52
CA VAL A 343 -0.75 -5.44 1.00
C VAL A 343 -1.93 -5.73 0.09
N GLY A 344 -2.51 -4.73 -0.55
CA GLY A 344 -3.63 -4.90 -1.46
C GLY A 344 -3.22 -5.42 -2.83
N LEU A 345 -2.15 -4.85 -3.40
CA LEU A 345 -1.78 -5.08 -4.78
C LEU A 345 -0.67 -6.13 -4.93
N LEU A 346 0.36 -6.19 -4.07
CA LEU A 346 1.49 -7.09 -4.31
C LEU A 346 1.07 -8.56 -4.30
N PRO A 347 1.51 -9.39 -5.25
CA PRO A 347 1.16 -10.81 -5.30
C PRO A 347 1.67 -11.57 -4.06
N ALA A 348 0.87 -12.51 -3.53
CA ALA A 348 1.34 -13.45 -2.51
C ALA A 348 2.43 -14.36 -3.09
N ARG A 349 3.39 -14.80 -2.26
CA ARG A 349 4.34 -15.84 -2.66
C ARG A 349 3.56 -17.13 -2.93
N MET A 350 3.64 -17.64 -4.15
CA MET A 350 3.10 -18.97 -4.45
C MET A 350 3.97 -19.99 -3.70
N ARG A 351 3.35 -20.79 -2.82
CA ARG A 351 3.92 -22.08 -2.48
C ARG A 351 3.62 -22.98 -3.67
N VAL A 352 4.66 -23.43 -4.35
CA VAL A 352 4.51 -24.59 -5.24
C VAL A 352 4.12 -25.71 -4.30
N VAL A 353 2.84 -26.11 -4.33
CA VAL A 353 2.47 -27.40 -3.78
C VAL A 353 3.22 -28.36 -4.67
N ALA A 354 4.25 -29.03 -4.13
CA ALA A 354 4.86 -30.15 -4.82
C ALA A 354 3.67 -31.04 -5.20
N ALA A 355 3.42 -31.18 -6.50
CA ALA A 355 2.48 -32.18 -6.94
C ALA A 355 3.01 -33.48 -6.34
N GLU A 356 2.28 -34.02 -5.37
CA GLU A 356 2.46 -35.41 -4.98
C GLU A 356 2.18 -36.19 -6.26
N ALA A 357 3.27 -36.52 -6.96
CA ALA A 357 3.26 -37.41 -8.09
C ALA A 357 2.92 -38.80 -7.52
N GLY A 358 1.62 -39.07 -7.47
CA GLY A 358 1.07 -40.42 -7.48
C GLY A 358 0.88 -40.86 -8.93
#